data_AF-A0A9E5QWN0-F1
#
_entry.id   AF-A0A9E5QWN0-F1
#
_cell.length_a   1.000
_cell.length_b   1.000
_cell.length_c   1.000
_cell.angle_alpha   90.00
_cell.angle_beta   90.00
_cell.angle_gamma   90.00
#
_symmetry.space_group_name_H-M   'P 1'
#
loop_
_entity.id
_entity.type
_entity.pdbx_description
1 polymer ?
#
loop_
_entity_poly.entity_id
_entity_poly.type
_entity_poly.pdbx_seq_one_letter_code
_entity_poly.pdbx_strand_id
1 'polypeptide(L)'
;MRASFLVMVAIPLSFLLGLILADLSDFGLQFMSIAGLIIALGLLVDNAIVVVENVYQFIKEGFSRTEAALRAVEQVGWSITSSTITTVLAFLPLLNIKSLPGEYIKSMPLTLIYTLVASLLVALTFTPFLSSRILQPTEKQRESWIQLGIAYFIRTTYRAMLAWVLSHRWLTLGLAFLALAVSAALIPLIGLSFFPRDDAPVFAINITAPQGTILEETDRAVRFVEALLDQQPGIDYYLSNTGYGNPRVINVIRRTEKQTFAAQVMVFLKDIPFQERDHMIQGLRQSFAMYSQADIELKEALLGPPLDAQISIKLYGGDLREVKKWAAKVEQVIRKMPGTVNIYNPLKKFKNKLQLEVDELAAANLAVPLAEIAQNVRIAVSGTSVSEFRDGQRQLYDLYVQMQRPDNFVRPSDVAQIYVPARTGQLVPLSQLARLSLAMVPKKSTTTSSAAPLPSMLMWRRASMWMKRPSKSLPN
;
A
#
# COMPACT_ATOMS: atom_id res chain seq x y z
N MET A 1 19.07 34.75 -24.00
CA MET A 1 19.54 33.38 -24.32
C MET A 1 20.69 32.92 -23.42
N ARG A 2 21.78 33.69 -23.25
CA ARG A 2 22.91 33.30 -22.37
C ARG A 2 22.52 33.14 -20.89
N ALA A 3 21.70 34.04 -20.34
CA ALA A 3 21.14 33.93 -18.99
C ALA A 3 20.29 32.65 -18.81
N SER A 4 19.42 32.34 -19.76
CA SER A 4 18.58 31.13 -19.74
C SER A 4 19.41 29.84 -19.80
N PHE A 5 20.51 29.84 -20.56
CA PHE A 5 21.44 28.70 -20.61
C PHE A 5 22.11 28.44 -19.26
N LEU A 6 22.49 29.49 -18.52
CA LEU A 6 23.06 29.35 -17.17
C LEU A 6 22.10 28.62 -16.23
N VAL A 7 20.83 29.05 -16.22
CA VAL A 7 19.78 28.41 -15.41
C VAL A 7 19.57 26.96 -15.84
N MET A 8 19.55 26.68 -17.15
CA MET A 8 19.41 25.32 -17.70
C MET A 8 20.54 24.38 -17.25
N VAL A 9 21.76 24.86 -17.03
CA VAL A 9 22.88 24.06 -16.51
C VAL A 9 22.82 23.91 -14.99
N ALA A 10 22.31 24.93 -14.27
CA ALA A 10 22.21 24.90 -12.82
C ALA A 10 21.16 23.89 -12.30
N ILE A 11 20.07 23.67 -13.05
CA ILE A 11 18.98 22.75 -12.66
C ILE A 11 19.47 21.29 -12.54
N PRO A 12 20.05 20.65 -13.58
CA PRO A 12 20.53 19.27 -13.48
C PRO A 12 21.61 19.09 -12.41
N LEU A 13 22.50 20.09 -12.25
CA LEU A 13 23.54 20.04 -11.22
C LEU A 13 22.95 20.03 -9.81
N SER A 14 21.94 20.87 -9.56
CA SER A 14 21.25 20.94 -8.28
C SER A 14 20.52 19.62 -7.96
N PHE A 15 19.88 19.02 -8.95
CA PHE A 15 19.25 17.70 -8.79
C PHE A 15 20.25 16.59 -8.53
N LEU A 16 21.36 16.57 -9.26
CA LEU A 16 22.38 15.54 -9.10
C LEU A 16 22.97 15.59 -7.68
N LEU A 17 23.29 16.79 -7.18
CA LEU A 17 23.76 16.98 -5.81
C LEU A 17 22.67 16.61 -4.78
N GLY A 18 21.42 17.01 -5.00
CA GLY A 18 20.30 16.65 -4.13
C GLY A 18 20.06 15.14 -4.06
N LEU A 19 20.19 14.45 -5.18
CA LEU A 19 20.08 12.99 -5.28
C LEU A 19 21.23 12.28 -4.57
N ILE A 20 22.47 12.76 -4.70
CA ILE A 20 23.61 12.21 -3.95
C ILE A 20 23.34 12.30 -2.44
N LEU A 21 22.86 13.44 -1.95
CA LEU A 21 22.53 13.62 -0.53
C LEU A 21 21.37 12.72 -0.07
N ALA A 22 20.36 12.52 -0.93
CA ALA A 22 19.25 11.62 -0.66
C ALA A 22 19.70 10.14 -0.59
N ASP A 23 20.54 9.71 -1.53
CA ASP A 23 21.08 8.35 -1.60
C ASP A 23 21.97 8.03 -0.39
N LEU A 24 22.79 8.99 0.05
CA LEU A 24 23.57 8.89 1.30
C LEU A 24 22.70 8.73 2.57
N SER A 25 21.42 9.06 2.47
CA SER A 25 20.45 8.94 3.57
C SER A 25 19.55 7.70 3.43
N ASP A 26 19.94 6.73 2.60
CA ASP A 26 19.21 5.52 2.23
C ASP A 26 17.88 5.77 1.48
N PHE A 27 17.71 6.97 0.90
CA PHE A 27 16.56 7.31 0.08
C PHE A 27 16.93 7.35 -1.40
N GLY A 28 16.79 6.19 -2.05
CA GLY A 28 17.02 6.05 -3.48
C GLY A 28 15.96 6.74 -4.37
N LEU A 29 16.14 6.59 -5.68
CA LEU A 29 15.22 7.11 -6.69
C LEU A 29 13.99 6.19 -6.80
N GLN A 30 12.86 6.68 -6.28
CA GLN A 30 11.56 6.01 -6.25
C GLN A 30 10.45 7.03 -6.52
N PHE A 31 9.23 6.55 -6.75
CA PHE A 31 8.10 7.41 -7.09
C PHE A 31 7.91 8.61 -6.14
N MET A 32 8.01 8.40 -4.83
CA MET A 32 7.87 9.46 -3.83
C MET A 32 9.05 10.46 -3.83
N SER A 33 10.29 10.01 -4.08
CA SER A 33 11.44 10.94 -4.20
C SER A 33 11.38 11.72 -5.52
N ILE A 34 10.92 11.11 -6.62
CA ILE A 34 10.65 11.81 -7.88
C ILE A 34 9.58 12.90 -7.69
N ALA A 35 8.49 12.60 -6.98
CA ALA A 35 7.50 13.62 -6.63
C ALA A 35 8.11 14.78 -5.84
N GLY A 36 9.04 14.49 -4.92
CA GLY A 36 9.84 15.49 -4.21
C GLY A 36 10.69 16.36 -5.15
N LEU A 37 11.38 15.76 -6.13
CA LEU A 37 12.16 16.48 -7.15
C LEU A 37 11.29 17.39 -8.03
N ILE A 38 10.11 16.92 -8.44
CA ILE A 38 9.17 17.70 -9.26
C ILE A 38 8.71 18.95 -8.51
N ILE A 39 8.37 18.82 -7.22
CA ILE A 39 7.99 19.97 -6.39
C ILE A 39 9.19 20.90 -6.19
N ALA A 40 10.38 20.34 -5.97
CA ALA A 40 11.60 21.12 -5.84
C ALA A 40 11.94 21.89 -7.13
N LEU A 41 11.55 21.42 -8.32
CA LEU A 41 11.88 22.05 -9.60
C LEU A 41 11.46 23.52 -9.67
N GLY A 42 10.24 23.86 -9.26
CA GLY A 42 9.77 25.25 -9.26
C GLY A 42 10.50 26.13 -8.26
N LEU A 43 10.88 25.56 -7.11
CA LEU A 43 11.51 26.26 -6.00
C LEU A 43 13.02 26.47 -6.21
N LEU A 44 13.70 25.50 -6.81
CA LEU A 44 15.15 25.53 -7.03
C LEU A 44 15.54 26.46 -8.18
N VAL A 45 14.69 26.57 -9.20
CA VAL A 45 14.92 27.40 -10.39
C VAL A 45 14.93 28.88 -10.00
N ASP A 46 14.09 29.27 -9.04
CA ASP A 46 14.00 30.64 -8.54
C ASP A 46 15.35 31.15 -8.00
N ASN A 47 16.03 30.33 -7.19
CA ASN A 47 17.34 30.66 -6.63
C ASN A 47 18.37 31.01 -7.72
N ALA A 48 18.44 30.21 -8.79
CA ALA A 48 19.36 30.45 -9.91
C ALA A 48 18.95 31.68 -10.74
N ILE A 49 17.65 31.89 -10.97
CA ILE A 49 17.16 33.05 -11.72
C ILE A 49 17.47 34.36 -10.99
N VAL A 50 17.17 34.45 -9.70
CA VAL A 50 17.39 35.66 -8.90
C VAL A 50 18.87 36.06 -8.92
N VAL A 51 19.78 35.10 -8.76
CA VAL A 51 21.22 35.38 -8.83
C VAL A 51 21.64 35.83 -10.23
N VAL A 52 21.25 35.10 -11.29
CA VAL A 52 21.63 35.45 -12.67
C VAL A 52 21.12 36.82 -13.07
N GLU A 53 19.87 37.16 -12.72
CA GLU A 53 19.28 38.47 -12.99
C GLU A 53 20.02 39.57 -12.23
N ASN A 54 20.35 39.35 -10.96
CA ASN A 54 21.07 40.36 -10.17
C ASN A 54 22.51 40.57 -10.67
N VAL A 55 23.21 39.51 -11.10
CA VAL A 55 24.51 39.63 -11.77
C VAL A 55 24.38 40.43 -13.06
N TYR A 56 23.35 40.15 -13.86
CA TYR A 56 23.12 40.86 -15.11
C TYR A 56 22.80 42.34 -14.89
N GLN A 57 22.05 42.65 -13.83
CA GLN A 57 21.75 44.02 -13.43
C GLN A 57 23.02 44.81 -13.06
N PHE A 58 23.91 44.24 -12.25
CA PHE A 58 25.21 44.88 -11.96
C PHE A 58 26.11 45.03 -13.20
N ILE A 59 26.07 44.08 -14.14
CA ILE A 59 26.79 44.23 -15.42
C ILE A 59 26.22 45.41 -16.23
N LYS A 60 24.89 45.61 -16.23
CA LYS A 60 24.24 46.76 -16.89
C LYS A 60 24.61 48.10 -16.24
N GLU A 61 24.82 48.11 -14.93
CA GLU A 61 25.25 49.29 -14.17
C GLU A 61 26.73 49.65 -14.40
N GLY A 62 27.47 48.82 -15.14
CA GLY A 62 28.84 49.09 -15.57
C GLY A 62 29.93 48.38 -14.79
N PHE A 63 29.58 47.52 -13.83
CA PHE A 63 30.56 46.75 -13.07
C PHE A 63 31.26 45.68 -13.92
N SER A 64 32.51 45.37 -13.55
CA SER A 64 33.23 44.24 -14.15
C SER A 64 32.50 42.92 -13.84
N ARG A 65 32.60 41.91 -14.70
CA ARG A 65 31.81 40.66 -14.56
C ARG A 65 32.06 39.93 -13.23
N THR A 66 33.30 39.97 -12.75
CA THR A 66 33.69 39.36 -11.47
C THR A 66 33.15 40.16 -10.29
N GLU A 67 33.22 41.49 -10.36
CA GLU A 67 32.68 42.37 -9.31
C GLU A 67 31.16 42.31 -9.26
N ALA A 68 30.50 42.29 -10.42
CA ALA A 68 29.06 42.10 -10.54
C ALA A 68 28.61 40.77 -9.91
N ALA A 69 29.37 39.68 -10.12
CA ALA A 69 29.08 38.39 -9.50
C ALA A 69 29.20 38.43 -7.97
N LEU A 70 30.23 39.07 -7.43
CA LEU A 70 30.44 39.20 -5.99
C LEU A 70 29.35 40.06 -5.33
N ARG A 71 29.10 41.26 -5.88
CA ARG A 71 28.08 42.18 -5.36
C ARG A 71 26.67 41.61 -5.47
N ALA A 72 26.39 40.86 -6.54
CA ALA A 72 25.10 40.19 -6.69
C ALA A 72 24.84 39.23 -5.53
N VAL A 73 25.80 38.35 -5.22
CA VAL A 73 25.69 37.39 -4.13
C VAL A 73 25.62 38.09 -2.78
N GLU A 74 26.40 39.14 -2.56
CA GLU A 74 26.36 39.93 -1.32
C GLU A 74 24.98 40.55 -1.08
N GLN A 75 24.33 41.04 -2.14
CA GLN A 75 23.01 41.66 -2.05
C GLN A 75 21.87 40.65 -1.85
N VAL A 76 21.83 39.55 -2.62
CA VAL A 76 20.70 38.61 -2.60
C VAL A 76 20.92 37.38 -1.74
N GLY A 77 22.15 37.08 -1.33
CA GLY A 77 22.51 35.83 -0.66
C GLY A 77 21.70 35.55 0.60
N TRP A 78 21.51 36.56 1.46
CA TRP A 78 20.68 36.45 2.67
C TRP A 78 19.20 36.29 2.36
N SER A 79 18.69 36.96 1.33
CA SER A 79 17.29 36.86 0.90
C SER A 79 16.96 35.45 0.42
N ILE A 80 17.79 34.90 -0.46
CA ILE A 80 17.58 33.56 -1.03
C ILE A 80 17.78 32.47 0.02
N THR A 81 18.79 32.62 0.89
CA THR A 81 19.04 31.68 1.99
C THR A 81 17.87 31.63 2.97
N SER A 82 17.35 32.79 3.41
CA SER A 82 16.23 32.84 4.35
C SER A 82 14.93 32.31 3.73
N SER A 83 14.65 32.59 2.46
CA SER A 83 13.54 32.00 1.71
C SER A 83 13.64 30.47 1.62
N THR A 84 14.83 29.96 1.30
CA THR A 84 15.10 28.51 1.22
C THR A 84 14.91 27.84 2.58
N ILE A 85 15.47 28.42 3.66
CA ILE A 85 15.32 27.90 5.03
C ILE A 85 13.85 27.88 5.44
N THR A 86 13.09 28.94 5.16
CA THR A 86 11.66 29.00 5.47
C THR A 86 10.91 27.86 4.80
N THR A 87 11.22 27.59 3.54
CA THR A 87 10.64 26.47 2.79
C THR A 87 11.03 25.13 3.39
N VAL A 88 12.30 24.92 3.71
CA VAL A 88 12.79 23.70 4.38
C VAL A 88 12.06 23.48 5.72
N LEU A 89 11.90 24.52 6.54
CA LEU A 89 11.20 24.45 7.82
C LEU A 89 9.70 24.14 7.66
N ALA A 90 9.06 24.57 6.58
CA ALA A 90 7.67 24.24 6.30
C ALA A 90 7.46 22.74 5.99
N PHE A 91 8.45 22.07 5.38
CA PHE A 91 8.40 20.64 5.07
C PHE A 91 8.94 19.74 6.19
N LEU A 92 9.72 20.28 7.13
CA LEU A 92 10.33 19.53 8.23
C LEU A 92 9.33 18.73 9.09
N PRO A 93 8.12 19.23 9.43
CA PRO A 93 7.14 18.47 10.22
C PRO A 93 6.73 17.14 9.58
N LEU A 94 6.78 17.03 8.25
CA LEU A 94 6.41 15.80 7.55
C LEU A 94 7.38 14.63 7.84
N LEU A 95 8.63 14.94 8.20
CA LEU A 95 9.62 13.92 8.59
C LEU A 95 9.29 13.24 9.93
N ASN A 96 8.46 13.88 10.76
CA ASN A 96 8.10 13.41 12.10
C ASN A 96 6.81 12.58 12.14
N ILE A 97 6.22 12.26 10.98
CA ILE A 97 5.00 11.43 10.91
C ILE A 97 5.37 9.97 11.19
N LYS A 98 5.19 9.53 12.44
CA LYS A 98 5.43 8.14 12.88
C LYS A 98 4.24 7.24 12.55
N SER A 99 4.13 6.83 11.29
CA SER A 99 3.13 5.85 10.86
C SER A 99 3.59 5.12 9.60
N LEU A 100 3.01 3.96 9.30
CA LEU A 100 3.25 3.22 8.04
C LEU A 100 3.08 4.14 6.79
N PRO A 101 2.02 4.96 6.68
CA PRO A 101 1.92 5.97 5.63
C PRO A 101 3.02 7.05 5.70
N GLY A 102 3.40 7.47 6.90
CA GLY A 102 4.46 8.45 7.11
C GLY A 102 5.82 7.97 6.61
N GLU A 103 6.16 6.71 6.86
CA GLU A 103 7.39 6.09 6.33
C GLU A 103 7.42 6.08 4.80
N TYR A 104 6.28 5.76 4.17
CA TYR A 104 6.15 5.78 2.71
C TYR A 104 6.34 7.18 2.10
N ILE A 105 5.79 8.22 2.75
CA ILE A 105 5.87 9.59 2.24
C ILE A 105 7.22 10.25 2.60
N LYS A 106 7.93 9.77 3.63
CA LYS A 106 9.15 10.40 4.18
C LYS A 106 10.23 10.75 3.14
N SER A 107 10.38 9.95 2.09
CA SER A 107 11.39 10.21 1.05
C SER A 107 11.10 11.49 0.27
N MET A 108 9.82 11.86 0.08
CA MET A 108 9.40 13.02 -0.69
C MET A 108 9.89 14.36 -0.09
N PRO A 109 9.56 14.73 1.16
CA PRO A 109 10.05 15.97 1.77
C PRO A 109 11.56 15.96 1.96
N LEU A 110 12.17 14.80 2.20
CA LEU A 110 13.62 14.68 2.39
C LEU A 110 14.40 14.93 1.09
N THR A 111 13.97 14.32 -0.03
CA THR A 111 14.56 14.61 -1.35
C THR A 111 14.36 16.08 -1.73
N LEU A 112 13.18 16.66 -1.43
CA LEU A 112 12.92 18.08 -1.65
C LEU A 112 13.90 18.95 -0.85
N ILE A 113 14.05 18.71 0.46
CA ILE A 113 14.95 19.48 1.32
C ILE A 113 16.39 19.41 0.82
N TYR A 114 16.90 18.22 0.50
CA TYR A 114 18.26 18.08 -0.03
C TYR A 114 18.45 18.78 -1.38
N THR A 115 17.45 18.70 -2.26
CA THR A 115 17.49 19.42 -3.53
C THR A 115 17.49 20.93 -3.34
N LEU A 116 16.70 21.45 -2.40
CA LEU A 116 16.69 22.88 -2.08
C LEU A 116 18.04 23.35 -1.51
N VAL A 117 18.60 22.60 -0.56
CA VAL A 117 19.92 22.90 0.00
C VAL A 117 21.01 22.84 -1.08
N ALA A 118 20.99 21.81 -1.92
CA ALA A 118 21.90 21.70 -3.07
C ALA A 118 21.72 22.88 -4.05
N SER A 119 20.49 23.28 -4.34
CA SER A 119 20.21 24.41 -5.23
C SER A 119 20.70 25.74 -4.67
N LEU A 120 20.60 25.94 -3.35
CA LEU A 120 21.12 27.13 -2.70
C LEU A 120 22.65 27.16 -2.82
N LEU A 121 23.32 26.03 -2.59
CA LEU A 121 24.77 25.92 -2.79
C LEU A 121 25.16 26.23 -4.24
N VAL A 122 24.47 25.66 -5.22
CA VAL A 122 24.70 25.92 -6.65
C VAL A 122 24.41 27.38 -7.01
N ALA A 123 23.37 27.99 -6.46
CA ALA A 123 23.00 29.38 -6.71
C ALA A 123 24.00 30.38 -6.13
N LEU A 124 24.61 30.09 -4.97
CA LEU A 124 25.56 31.00 -4.32
C LEU A 124 27.01 30.79 -4.76
N THR A 125 27.35 29.63 -5.35
CA THR A 125 28.74 29.30 -5.73
C THR A 125 28.92 29.14 -7.23
N PHE A 126 28.24 28.17 -7.83
CA PHE A 126 28.42 27.80 -9.23
C PHE A 126 27.79 28.82 -10.19
N THR A 127 26.60 29.32 -9.85
CA THR A 127 25.84 30.25 -10.69
C THR A 127 26.54 31.60 -10.89
N PRO A 128 27.06 32.28 -9.84
CA PRO A 128 27.81 33.52 -9.98
C PRO A 128 29.14 33.30 -10.72
N PHE A 129 29.83 32.19 -10.44
CA PHE A 129 31.06 31.81 -11.14
C PHE A 129 30.83 31.69 -12.64
N LEU A 130 29.84 30.89 -13.05
CA LEU A 130 29.53 30.66 -14.46
C LEU A 130 28.99 31.94 -15.12
N SER A 131 28.20 32.72 -14.38
CA SER A 131 27.71 34.04 -14.80
C SER A 131 28.84 34.99 -15.13
N SER A 132 29.87 35.09 -14.29
CA SER A 132 31.02 35.97 -14.52
C SER A 132 31.80 35.65 -15.80
N ARG A 133 31.75 34.39 -16.26
CA ARG A 133 32.43 33.93 -17.48
C ARG A 133 31.58 34.12 -18.74
N ILE A 134 30.29 33.77 -18.65
CA ILE A 134 29.41 33.65 -19.83
C ILE A 134 28.61 34.93 -20.10
N LEU A 135 28.16 35.65 -19.06
CA LEU A 135 27.42 36.89 -19.26
C LEU A 135 28.36 37.95 -19.81
N GLN A 136 27.89 38.62 -20.86
CA GLN A 136 28.59 39.74 -21.47
C GLN A 136 27.69 40.98 -21.36
N PRO A 137 28.27 42.18 -21.18
CA PRO A 137 27.53 43.43 -21.36
C PRO A 137 26.92 43.39 -22.75
N THR A 138 25.59 43.39 -22.83
CA THR A 138 24.91 43.46 -24.12
C THR A 138 24.60 44.91 -24.38
N GLU A 139 25.04 45.44 -25.54
CA GLU A 139 24.65 46.76 -26.03
C GLU A 139 23.12 46.91 -26.01
N LYS A 140 22.66 48.16 -25.77
CA LYS A 140 21.24 48.57 -25.68
C LYS A 140 20.36 47.74 -26.62
N GLN A 141 19.68 46.73 -26.05
CA GLN A 141 18.69 45.94 -26.78
C GLN A 141 17.58 46.88 -27.25
N ARG A 142 17.35 46.94 -28.56
CA ARG A 142 16.12 47.52 -29.12
C ARG A 142 14.94 46.80 -28.48
N GLU A 143 14.03 47.56 -27.88
CA GLU A 143 12.85 46.97 -27.23
C GLU A 143 12.05 46.15 -28.25
N SER A 144 11.85 44.87 -27.93
CA SER A 144 10.99 44.00 -28.72
C SER A 144 9.55 44.49 -28.63
N TRP A 145 8.74 44.32 -29.68
CA TRP A 145 7.31 44.69 -29.69
C TRP A 145 6.53 44.12 -28.48
N ILE A 146 6.97 42.96 -27.97
CA ILE A 146 6.44 42.32 -26.76
C ILE A 146 6.74 43.15 -25.51
N GLN A 147 7.96 43.69 -25.40
CA GLN A 147 8.37 44.53 -24.26
C GLN A 147 7.61 45.85 -24.23
N LEU A 148 7.37 46.48 -25.40
CA LEU A 148 6.51 47.65 -25.49
C LEU A 148 5.06 47.35 -25.07
N GLY A 149 4.51 46.20 -25.47
CA GLY A 149 3.17 45.77 -25.07
C GLY A 149 3.05 45.58 -23.54
N ILE A 150 4.03 44.91 -22.94
CA ILE A 150 4.10 44.73 -21.47
C ILE A 150 4.26 46.08 -20.78
N ALA A 151 5.13 46.95 -21.26
CA ALA A 151 5.33 48.29 -20.70
C ALA A 151 4.05 49.15 -20.77
N TYR A 152 3.31 49.07 -21.88
CA TYR A 152 2.02 49.74 -22.03
C TYR A 152 0.98 49.21 -21.03
N PHE A 153 0.88 47.88 -20.89
CA PHE A 153 -0.02 47.25 -19.91
C PHE A 153 0.33 47.65 -18.47
N ILE A 154 1.62 47.64 -18.11
CA ILE A 154 2.09 48.05 -16.79
C ILE A 154 1.72 49.51 -16.51
N ARG A 155 1.92 50.40 -17.50
CA ARG A 155 1.67 51.84 -17.35
C ARG A 155 0.19 52.20 -17.29
N THR A 156 -0.67 51.48 -18.00
CA THR A 156 -2.11 51.78 -18.12
C THR A 156 -2.93 50.94 -17.15
N THR A 157 -3.09 49.66 -17.47
CA THR A 157 -4.06 48.77 -16.83
C THR A 157 -3.60 48.38 -15.43
N TYR A 158 -2.36 47.91 -15.30
CA TYR A 158 -1.81 47.49 -14.01
C TYR A 158 -1.74 48.65 -13.03
N ARG A 159 -1.27 49.82 -13.47
CA ARG A 159 -1.18 51.02 -12.63
C ARG A 159 -2.57 51.49 -12.16
N ALA A 160 -3.57 51.48 -13.03
CA ALA A 160 -4.94 51.85 -12.67
C ALA A 160 -5.54 50.87 -11.65
N MET A 161 -5.39 49.56 -11.88
CA MET A 161 -5.83 48.53 -10.94
C MET A 161 -5.13 48.66 -9.59
N LEU A 162 -3.80 48.85 -9.58
CA LEU A 162 -3.03 49.00 -8.35
C LEU A 162 -3.45 50.26 -7.57
N ALA A 163 -3.66 51.39 -8.25
CA ALA A 163 -4.16 52.61 -7.62
C ALA A 163 -5.56 52.42 -7.01
N TRP A 164 -6.44 51.68 -7.70
CA TRP A 164 -7.75 51.32 -7.17
C TRP A 164 -7.66 50.41 -5.95
N VAL A 165 -6.81 49.37 -5.99
CA VAL A 165 -6.58 48.44 -4.88
C VAL A 165 -6.05 49.15 -3.64
N LEU A 166 -5.10 50.08 -3.83
CA LEU A 166 -4.49 50.85 -2.74
C LEU A 166 -5.44 51.90 -2.16
N SER A 167 -6.27 52.54 -3.00
CA SER A 167 -7.30 53.49 -2.52
C SER A 167 -8.42 52.81 -1.74
N HIS A 168 -8.72 51.53 -2.03
CA HIS A 168 -9.77 50.74 -1.38
C HIS A 168 -9.21 49.63 -0.48
N ARG A 169 -8.14 49.91 0.28
CA ARG A 169 -7.41 48.93 1.12
C ARG A 169 -8.26 48.03 2.02
N TRP A 170 -9.36 48.55 2.60
CA TRP A 170 -10.23 47.75 3.47
C TRP A 170 -11.14 46.81 2.67
N LEU A 171 -11.60 47.24 1.50
CA LEU A 171 -12.37 46.39 0.59
C LEU A 171 -11.48 45.25 0.07
N THR A 172 -10.23 45.55 -0.28
CA THR A 172 -9.30 44.55 -0.83
C THR A 172 -8.87 43.54 0.23
N LEU A 173 -8.61 43.99 1.47
CA LEU A 173 -8.41 43.08 2.61
C LEU A 173 -9.66 42.23 2.88
N GLY A 174 -10.85 42.84 2.85
CA GLY A 174 -12.12 42.14 3.02
C GLY A 174 -12.36 41.07 1.95
N LEU A 175 -12.11 41.40 0.68
CA LEU A 175 -12.19 40.46 -0.44
C LEU A 175 -11.16 39.34 -0.32
N ALA A 176 -9.93 39.63 0.09
CA ALA A 176 -8.91 38.61 0.31
C ALA A 176 -9.30 37.65 1.44
N PHE A 177 -9.83 38.17 2.54
CA PHE A 177 -10.31 37.35 3.65
C PHE A 177 -11.57 36.54 3.27
N LEU A 178 -12.48 37.14 2.49
CA LEU A 178 -13.64 36.44 1.96
C LEU A 178 -13.21 35.30 1.03
N ALA A 179 -12.25 35.52 0.13
CA ALA A 179 -11.72 34.48 -0.74
C ALA A 179 -11.07 33.34 0.05
N LEU A 180 -10.34 33.66 1.11
CA LEU A 180 -9.78 32.67 2.04
C LEU A 180 -10.88 31.88 2.77
N ALA A 181 -11.92 32.57 3.26
CA ALA A 181 -13.04 31.95 3.96
C ALA A 181 -13.85 31.03 3.04
N VAL A 182 -14.11 31.46 1.80
CA VAL A 182 -14.78 30.65 0.77
C VAL A 182 -13.94 29.42 0.43
N SER A 183 -12.62 29.58 0.26
CA SER A 183 -11.70 28.45 0.03
C SER A 183 -11.74 27.44 1.18
N ALA A 184 -11.70 27.92 2.43
CA ALA A 184 -11.81 27.06 3.61
C ALA A 184 -13.19 26.37 3.72
N ALA A 185 -14.27 27.06 3.37
CA ALA A 185 -15.63 26.51 3.38
C ALA A 185 -15.84 25.39 2.34
N LEU A 186 -14.98 25.31 1.31
CA LEU A 186 -15.00 24.22 0.32
C LEU A 186 -14.31 22.93 0.80
N ILE A 187 -13.46 22.99 1.83
CA ILE A 187 -12.76 21.81 2.39
C ILE A 187 -13.71 20.65 2.74
N PRO A 188 -14.86 20.84 3.44
CA PRO A 188 -15.77 19.73 3.75
C PRO A 188 -16.45 19.10 2.53
N LEU A 189 -16.41 19.73 1.35
CA LEU A 189 -16.91 19.14 0.11
C LEU A 189 -15.89 18.16 -0.51
N ILE A 190 -14.61 18.28 -0.17
CA ILE A 190 -13.53 17.45 -0.71
C ILE A 190 -13.43 16.16 0.10
N GLY A 191 -13.50 15.01 -0.57
CA GLY A 191 -13.30 13.71 0.07
C GLY A 191 -11.83 13.49 0.49
N LEU A 192 -11.62 12.96 1.69
CA LEU A 192 -10.28 12.54 2.15
C LEU A 192 -9.99 11.11 1.69
N SER A 193 -8.94 10.93 0.88
CA SER A 193 -8.36 9.62 0.57
C SER A 193 -6.89 9.62 0.96
N PHE A 194 -6.47 8.71 1.84
CA PHE A 194 -5.08 8.64 2.31
C PHE A 194 -4.10 8.22 1.22
N PHE A 195 -4.54 7.36 0.31
CA PHE A 195 -3.80 6.98 -0.88
C PHE A 195 -4.75 7.04 -2.07
N PRO A 196 -4.34 7.62 -3.21
CA PRO A 196 -5.11 7.51 -4.43
C PRO A 196 -5.18 6.04 -4.87
N ARG A 197 -6.18 5.71 -5.69
CA ARG A 197 -6.18 4.43 -6.40
C ARG A 197 -4.99 4.44 -7.36
N ASP A 198 -4.32 3.30 -7.47
CA ASP A 198 -3.23 3.16 -8.41
C ASP A 198 -3.81 2.95 -9.82
N ASP A 199 -3.27 3.65 -10.81
CA ASP A 199 -3.60 3.42 -12.22
C ASP A 199 -2.85 2.21 -12.78
N ALA A 200 -2.18 1.43 -11.93
CA ALA A 200 -1.53 0.19 -12.30
C ALA A 200 -2.46 -0.72 -13.13
N PRO A 201 -1.98 -1.25 -14.28
CA PRO A 201 -2.76 -2.08 -15.18
C PRO A 201 -2.89 -3.51 -14.66
N VAL A 202 -3.17 -3.67 -13.36
CA VAL A 202 -3.14 -4.95 -12.68
C VAL A 202 -4.06 -4.95 -11.48
N PHE A 203 -4.78 -6.05 -11.29
CA PHE A 203 -5.55 -6.31 -10.09
C PHE A 203 -5.50 -7.79 -9.73
N ALA A 204 -5.80 -8.10 -8.47
CA ALA A 204 -5.84 -9.46 -7.95
C ALA A 204 -7.26 -9.87 -7.65
N ILE A 205 -7.61 -11.11 -7.98
CA ILE A 205 -8.84 -11.77 -7.58
C ILE A 205 -8.46 -12.84 -6.57
N ASN A 206 -8.97 -12.72 -5.34
CA ASN A 206 -8.78 -13.74 -4.32
C ASN A 206 -10.04 -14.59 -4.23
N ILE A 207 -9.88 -15.90 -4.37
CA ILE A 207 -10.97 -16.86 -4.31
C ILE A 207 -10.81 -17.64 -3.01
N THR A 208 -11.82 -17.60 -2.16
CA THR A 208 -11.84 -18.32 -0.88
C THR A 208 -13.05 -19.22 -0.81
N ALA A 209 -12.85 -20.51 -1.05
CA ALA A 209 -13.85 -21.54 -0.82
C ALA A 209 -14.05 -21.79 0.71
N PRO A 210 -15.15 -22.46 1.09
CA PRO A 210 -15.32 -22.98 2.45
C PRO A 210 -14.10 -23.80 2.92
N GLN A 211 -13.79 -23.73 4.21
CA GLN A 211 -12.64 -24.46 4.72
C GLN A 211 -12.89 -25.98 4.68
N GLY A 212 -11.90 -26.73 4.21
CA GLY A 212 -12.00 -28.18 4.01
C GLY A 212 -12.39 -28.58 2.58
N THR A 213 -12.64 -27.61 1.70
CA THR A 213 -12.80 -27.86 0.27
C THR A 213 -11.52 -28.44 -0.33
N ILE A 214 -11.68 -29.48 -1.15
CA ILE A 214 -10.60 -30.13 -1.91
C ILE A 214 -10.13 -29.21 -3.03
N LEU A 215 -8.90 -29.42 -3.52
CA LEU A 215 -8.28 -28.51 -4.47
C LEU A 215 -9.07 -28.42 -5.78
N GLU A 216 -9.65 -29.53 -6.21
CA GLU A 216 -10.42 -29.68 -7.45
C GLU A 216 -11.71 -28.84 -7.43
N GLU A 217 -12.37 -28.75 -6.27
CA GLU A 217 -13.57 -27.91 -6.11
C GLU A 217 -13.20 -26.42 -6.07
N THR A 218 -12.05 -26.07 -5.46
CA THR A 218 -11.52 -24.71 -5.54
C THR A 218 -11.15 -24.35 -6.98
N ASP A 219 -10.60 -25.30 -7.75
CA ASP A 219 -10.25 -25.13 -9.16
C ASP A 219 -11.48 -24.84 -10.03
N ARG A 220 -12.65 -25.43 -9.72
CA ARG A 220 -13.90 -25.07 -10.43
C ARG A 220 -14.25 -23.59 -10.28
N ALA A 221 -14.05 -23.03 -9.09
CA ALA A 221 -14.27 -21.59 -8.87
C ALA A 221 -13.25 -20.74 -9.64
N VAL A 222 -12.00 -21.21 -9.78
CA VAL A 222 -10.98 -20.55 -10.61
C VAL A 222 -11.39 -20.56 -12.07
N ARG A 223 -11.79 -21.72 -12.62
CA ARG A 223 -12.24 -21.83 -14.02
C ARG A 223 -13.46 -20.98 -14.34
N PHE A 224 -14.37 -20.82 -13.37
CA PHE A 224 -15.49 -19.88 -13.51
C PHE A 224 -15.00 -18.44 -13.67
N VAL A 225 -14.01 -18.02 -12.88
CA VAL A 225 -13.39 -16.70 -13.00
C VAL A 225 -12.68 -16.57 -14.34
N GLU A 226 -11.88 -17.56 -14.75
CA GLU A 226 -11.15 -17.56 -16.03
C GLU A 226 -12.11 -17.39 -17.22
N ALA A 227 -13.20 -18.14 -17.26
CA ALA A 227 -14.20 -18.05 -18.34
C ALA A 227 -14.85 -16.65 -18.45
N LEU A 228 -14.97 -15.93 -17.34
CA LEU A 228 -15.46 -14.54 -17.34
C LEU A 228 -14.39 -13.55 -17.79
N LEU A 229 -13.11 -13.80 -17.43
CA LEU A 229 -12.00 -12.97 -17.86
C LEU A 229 -11.74 -13.12 -19.37
N ASP A 230 -11.86 -14.33 -19.92
CA ASP A 230 -11.69 -14.60 -21.35
C ASP A 230 -12.69 -13.84 -22.24
N GLN A 231 -13.88 -13.56 -21.72
CA GLN A 231 -14.92 -12.81 -22.43
C GLN A 231 -14.73 -11.30 -22.33
N GLN A 232 -13.85 -10.82 -21.45
CA GLN A 232 -13.76 -9.42 -21.13
C GLN A 232 -12.71 -8.70 -21.99
N PRO A 233 -13.11 -7.73 -22.83
CA PRO A 233 -12.14 -6.93 -23.57
C PRO A 233 -11.31 -6.06 -22.62
N GLY A 234 -10.05 -5.81 -22.98
CA GLY A 234 -9.12 -5.00 -22.19
C GLY A 234 -8.20 -5.78 -21.26
N ILE A 235 -8.41 -7.09 -21.10
CA ILE A 235 -7.46 -7.99 -20.42
C ILE A 235 -6.36 -8.39 -21.41
N ASP A 236 -5.11 -8.37 -20.95
CA ASP A 236 -3.95 -8.81 -21.73
C ASP A 236 -3.64 -10.29 -21.46
N TYR A 237 -3.35 -10.61 -20.21
CA TYR A 237 -3.18 -11.98 -19.72
C TYR A 237 -3.49 -12.08 -18.23
N TYR A 238 -3.68 -13.30 -17.74
CA TYR A 238 -3.85 -13.56 -16.31
C TYR A 238 -3.04 -14.78 -15.87
N LEU A 239 -2.73 -14.82 -14.58
CA LEU A 239 -2.02 -15.91 -13.93
C LEU A 239 -2.89 -16.45 -12.78
N SER A 240 -3.41 -17.66 -12.94
CA SER A 240 -4.18 -18.36 -11.94
C SER A 240 -3.31 -19.31 -11.12
N ASN A 241 -3.58 -19.37 -9.82
CA ASN A 241 -2.92 -20.30 -8.92
C ASN A 241 -3.91 -20.85 -7.90
N THR A 242 -4.13 -22.16 -7.95
CA THR A 242 -5.05 -22.88 -7.07
C THR A 242 -4.26 -23.54 -5.94
N GLY A 243 -4.64 -23.31 -4.69
CA GLY A 243 -3.98 -23.91 -3.53
C GLY A 243 -2.76 -23.13 -3.01
N TYR A 244 -2.26 -22.18 -3.80
CA TYR A 244 -1.12 -21.31 -3.44
C TYR A 244 -1.42 -19.85 -3.82
N GLY A 245 -0.76 -18.92 -3.14
CA GLY A 245 -0.73 -17.52 -3.59
C GLY A 245 0.27 -17.33 -4.73
N ASN A 246 0.01 -16.36 -5.60
CA ASN A 246 0.96 -15.97 -6.64
C ASN A 246 2.29 -15.47 -6.03
N PRO A 247 3.41 -15.59 -6.76
CA PRO A 247 4.67 -14.94 -6.38
C PRO A 247 4.44 -13.46 -6.10
N ARG A 248 5.25 -12.86 -5.21
CA ARG A 248 5.15 -11.42 -4.94
C ARG A 248 5.65 -10.65 -6.16
N VAL A 249 4.74 -10.26 -7.03
CA VAL A 249 5.04 -9.38 -8.18
C VAL A 249 4.83 -7.91 -7.79
N ILE A 250 3.94 -7.62 -6.83
CA ILE A 250 3.62 -6.26 -6.36
C ILE A 250 3.50 -6.27 -4.83
N ASN A 251 4.08 -5.26 -4.16
CA ASN A 251 4.15 -5.13 -2.69
C ASN A 251 2.79 -5.20 -1.95
N VAL A 252 1.68 -5.04 -2.67
CA VAL A 252 0.32 -5.00 -2.13
C VAL A 252 -0.28 -6.41 -1.93
N ILE A 253 0.24 -7.43 -2.63
CA ILE A 253 -0.37 -8.77 -2.65
C ILE A 253 0.38 -9.69 -1.67
N ARG A 254 -0.26 -10.03 -0.54
CA ARG A 254 0.28 -11.00 0.41
C ARG A 254 0.23 -12.41 -0.20
N ARG A 255 1.31 -13.17 -0.06
CA ARG A 255 1.30 -14.61 -0.33
C ARG A 255 0.27 -15.29 0.58
N THR A 256 -0.67 -15.98 -0.02
CA THR A 256 -1.48 -16.98 0.69
C THR A 256 -0.58 -18.20 0.94
N GLU A 257 -0.45 -18.61 2.19
CA GLU A 257 0.16 -19.89 2.55
C GLU A 257 -0.58 -21.04 1.84
N LYS A 258 0.08 -22.18 1.62
CA LYS A 258 -0.52 -23.33 0.93
C LYS A 258 -1.84 -23.73 1.60
N GLN A 259 -2.96 -23.57 0.90
CA GLN A 259 -4.32 -23.77 1.41
C GLN A 259 -5.21 -24.31 0.30
N THR A 260 -5.72 -25.54 0.44
CA THR A 260 -6.55 -26.21 -0.59
C THR A 260 -7.84 -25.47 -0.94
N PHE A 261 -8.35 -24.63 -0.03
CA PHE A 261 -9.59 -23.85 -0.16
C PHE A 261 -9.37 -22.41 -0.65
N ALA A 262 -8.14 -22.04 -1.04
CA ALA A 262 -7.82 -20.70 -1.48
C ALA A 262 -7.13 -20.72 -2.85
N ALA A 263 -7.44 -19.72 -3.66
CA ALA A 263 -6.79 -19.50 -4.94
C ALA A 263 -6.62 -18.00 -5.20
N GLN A 264 -5.70 -17.67 -6.09
CA GLN A 264 -5.43 -16.29 -6.47
C GLN A 264 -5.25 -16.20 -7.98
N VAL A 265 -5.95 -15.26 -8.60
CA VAL A 265 -5.79 -14.92 -10.02
C VAL A 265 -5.26 -13.50 -10.10
N MET A 266 -4.16 -13.30 -10.81
CA MET A 266 -3.61 -11.97 -11.07
C MET A 266 -3.88 -11.60 -12.51
N VAL A 267 -4.55 -10.48 -12.73
CA VAL A 267 -5.03 -10.05 -14.04
C VAL A 267 -4.24 -8.83 -14.47
N PHE A 268 -3.65 -8.89 -15.66
CA PHE A 268 -2.94 -7.79 -16.29
C PHE A 268 -3.79 -7.21 -17.41
N LEU A 269 -3.88 -5.90 -17.45
CA LEU A 269 -4.71 -5.14 -18.37
C LEU A 269 -3.88 -4.54 -19.48
N LYS A 270 -4.51 -4.41 -20.66
CA LYS A 270 -4.03 -3.53 -21.71
C LYS A 270 -4.14 -2.08 -21.24
N ASP A 271 -3.46 -1.17 -21.93
CA ASP A 271 -3.59 0.26 -21.65
C ASP A 271 -5.00 0.72 -22.04
N ILE A 272 -5.89 0.78 -21.03
CA ILE A 272 -7.30 1.17 -21.17
C ILE A 272 -7.59 2.40 -20.32
N PRO A 273 -8.48 3.30 -20.77
CA PRO A 273 -8.88 4.48 -20.01
C PRO A 273 -9.44 4.12 -18.62
N PHE A 274 -9.19 4.99 -17.64
CA PHE A 274 -9.62 4.78 -16.25
C PHE A 274 -11.13 4.52 -16.11
N GLN A 275 -11.96 5.26 -16.86
CA GLN A 275 -13.42 5.09 -16.81
C GLN A 275 -13.85 3.70 -17.29
N GLU A 276 -13.30 3.22 -18.41
CA GLU A 276 -13.60 1.90 -18.95
C GLU A 276 -13.15 0.78 -17.99
N ARG A 277 -11.99 0.95 -17.38
CA ARG A 277 -11.49 0.05 -16.33
C ARG A 277 -12.45 -0.01 -15.14
N ASP A 278 -12.90 1.14 -14.64
CA ASP A 278 -13.82 1.21 -13.50
C ASP A 278 -15.15 0.52 -13.82
N HIS A 279 -15.68 0.71 -15.02
CA HIS A 279 -16.88 0.01 -15.49
C HIS A 279 -16.68 -1.51 -15.57
N MET A 280 -15.55 -1.96 -16.14
CA MET A 280 -15.19 -3.37 -16.22
C MET A 280 -15.07 -4.00 -14.82
N ILE A 281 -14.35 -3.35 -13.89
CA ILE A 281 -14.18 -3.85 -12.52
C ILE A 281 -15.52 -3.95 -11.80
N GLN A 282 -16.42 -2.98 -11.98
CA GLN A 282 -17.76 -3.02 -11.40
C GLN A 282 -18.59 -4.17 -11.99
N GLY A 283 -18.54 -4.38 -13.30
CA GLY A 283 -19.20 -5.50 -13.97
C GLY A 283 -18.70 -6.85 -13.47
N LEU A 284 -17.37 -7.04 -13.42
CA LEU A 284 -16.74 -8.25 -12.88
C LEU A 284 -17.16 -8.51 -11.43
N ARG A 285 -17.21 -7.48 -10.57
CA ARG A 285 -17.67 -7.62 -9.17
C ARG A 285 -19.11 -8.11 -9.08
N GLN A 286 -20.01 -7.62 -9.94
CA GLN A 286 -21.40 -8.07 -9.97
C GLN A 286 -21.49 -9.54 -10.44
N SER A 287 -20.75 -9.90 -11.48
CA SER A 287 -20.70 -11.28 -11.98
C SER A 287 -20.14 -12.26 -10.95
N PHE A 288 -19.07 -11.89 -10.24
CA PHE A 288 -18.48 -12.70 -9.19
C PHE A 288 -19.40 -12.86 -7.97
N ALA A 289 -20.23 -11.87 -7.66
CA ALA A 289 -21.20 -11.97 -6.57
C ALA A 289 -22.32 -13.00 -6.82
N MET A 290 -22.54 -13.43 -8.07
CA MET A 290 -23.50 -14.48 -8.41
C MET A 290 -22.98 -15.90 -8.09
N TYR A 291 -21.67 -16.07 -7.89
CA TYR A 291 -21.08 -17.37 -7.57
C TYR A 291 -21.22 -17.69 -6.08
N SER A 292 -22.08 -18.65 -5.74
CA SER A 292 -22.41 -18.95 -4.34
C SER A 292 -21.45 -19.92 -3.64
N GLN A 293 -20.59 -20.63 -4.39
CA GLN A 293 -19.77 -21.72 -3.86
C GLN A 293 -18.42 -21.25 -3.27
N ALA A 294 -17.98 -20.02 -3.57
CA ALA A 294 -16.76 -19.43 -3.02
C ALA A 294 -16.90 -17.91 -2.89
N ASP A 295 -16.21 -17.33 -1.92
CA ASP A 295 -16.08 -15.87 -1.82
C ASP A 295 -15.02 -15.40 -2.84
N ILE A 296 -15.44 -14.67 -3.87
CA ILE A 296 -14.56 -14.12 -4.91
C ILE A 296 -14.41 -12.61 -4.69
N GLU A 297 -13.21 -12.18 -4.29
CA GLU A 297 -12.89 -10.79 -3.97
C GLU A 297 -11.91 -10.18 -4.97
N LEU A 298 -12.37 -9.21 -5.76
CA LEU A 298 -11.51 -8.38 -6.62
C LEU A 298 -10.87 -7.24 -5.81
N LYS A 299 -9.54 -7.25 -5.75
CA LYS A 299 -8.68 -6.25 -5.09
C LYS A 299 -7.82 -5.50 -6.12
N GLU A 300 -8.06 -4.21 -6.22
CA GLU A 300 -7.23 -3.28 -6.99
C GLU A 300 -5.88 -3.05 -6.30
N ALA A 301 -4.84 -2.77 -7.08
CA ALA A 301 -3.58 -2.29 -6.54
C ALA A 301 -3.78 -0.93 -5.86
N LEU A 302 -3.14 -0.74 -4.70
CA LEU A 302 -3.15 0.52 -3.98
C LEU A 302 -1.71 1.00 -3.82
N LEU A 303 -1.47 2.28 -4.08
CA LEU A 303 -0.21 2.91 -3.72
C LEU A 303 -0.05 2.91 -2.19
N GLY A 304 1.12 2.48 -1.72
CA GLY A 304 1.47 2.48 -0.30
C GLY A 304 1.58 1.07 0.34
N PRO A 305 1.78 1.03 1.66
CA PRO A 305 1.98 -0.23 2.38
C PRO A 305 0.72 -1.12 2.34
N PRO A 306 0.87 -2.46 2.35
CA PRO A 306 -0.25 -3.37 2.28
C PRO A 306 -1.14 -3.28 3.54
N LEU A 307 -2.30 -2.62 3.38
CA LEU A 307 -3.36 -2.57 4.39
C LEU A 307 -4.31 -3.75 4.18
N ASP A 308 -4.67 -4.45 5.27
CA ASP A 308 -5.67 -5.52 5.20
C ASP A 308 -7.08 -4.98 4.87
N ALA A 309 -7.41 -3.78 5.37
CA ALA A 309 -8.43 -2.89 4.80
C ALA A 309 -8.26 -1.45 5.29
N GLN A 310 -8.99 -0.53 4.65
CA GLN A 310 -8.92 0.91 4.94
C GLN A 310 -9.56 1.29 6.28
N ILE A 311 -10.57 0.56 6.75
CA ILE A 311 -11.17 0.72 8.08
C ILE A 311 -11.06 -0.61 8.80
N SER A 312 -10.58 -0.59 10.04
CA SER A 312 -10.47 -1.77 10.89
C SER A 312 -11.14 -1.49 12.22
N ILE A 313 -12.11 -2.32 12.58
CA ILE A 313 -12.76 -2.30 13.89
C ILE A 313 -12.20 -3.49 14.67
N LYS A 314 -11.55 -3.19 15.79
CA LYS A 314 -10.97 -4.19 16.69
C LYS A 314 -11.86 -4.27 17.92
N LEU A 315 -12.38 -5.46 18.17
CA LEU A 315 -13.17 -5.75 19.36
C LEU A 315 -12.29 -6.48 20.37
N TYR A 316 -12.36 -6.05 21.62
CA TYR A 316 -11.60 -6.61 22.74
C TYR A 316 -12.59 -7.20 23.74
N GLY A 317 -12.31 -8.42 24.18
CA GLY A 317 -13.15 -9.16 25.12
C GLY A 317 -12.37 -10.29 25.78
N GLY A 318 -12.79 -10.69 26.99
CA GLY A 318 -12.19 -11.71 27.83
C GLY A 318 -12.88 -13.04 27.61
N ASP A 319 -14.15 -12.99 27.19
CA ASP A 319 -14.88 -14.13 26.65
C ASP A 319 -15.05 -14.01 25.13
N LEU A 320 -14.56 -15.00 24.41
CA LEU A 320 -14.70 -15.12 22.96
C LEU A 320 -16.17 -15.20 22.51
N ARG A 321 -17.06 -15.78 23.34
CA ARG A 321 -18.49 -15.90 23.04
C ARG A 321 -19.15 -14.52 23.00
N GLU A 322 -18.80 -13.65 23.93
CA GLU A 322 -19.29 -12.26 23.94
C GLU A 322 -18.72 -11.45 22.79
N VAL A 323 -17.41 -11.55 22.52
CA VAL A 323 -16.78 -10.88 21.38
C VAL A 323 -17.46 -11.29 20.09
N LYS A 324 -17.79 -12.57 19.92
CA LYS A 324 -18.50 -13.08 18.75
C LYS A 324 -19.90 -12.47 18.62
N LYS A 325 -20.66 -12.38 19.72
CA LYS A 325 -22.00 -11.77 19.73
C LYS A 325 -21.94 -10.31 19.31
N TRP A 326 -20.99 -9.55 19.86
CA TRP A 326 -20.80 -8.15 19.49
C TRP A 326 -20.27 -7.98 18.07
N ALA A 327 -19.34 -8.81 17.62
CA ALA A 327 -18.85 -8.80 16.25
C ALA A 327 -19.98 -8.99 15.23
N ALA A 328 -20.90 -9.91 15.49
CA ALA A 328 -22.06 -10.13 14.62
C ALA A 328 -23.01 -8.92 14.59
N LYS A 329 -23.26 -8.29 15.74
CA LYS A 329 -24.07 -7.06 15.81
C LYS A 329 -23.41 -5.90 15.06
N VAL A 330 -22.11 -5.70 15.26
CA VAL A 330 -21.33 -4.68 14.57
C VAL A 330 -21.38 -4.94 13.06
N GLU A 331 -21.13 -6.16 12.60
CA GLU A 331 -21.25 -6.53 11.18
C GLU A 331 -22.63 -6.16 10.59
N GLN A 332 -23.73 -6.44 11.29
CA GLN A 332 -25.08 -6.10 10.84
C GLN A 332 -25.31 -4.59 10.72
N VAL A 333 -24.82 -3.81 11.70
CA VAL A 333 -24.93 -2.34 11.65
C VAL A 333 -24.20 -1.82 10.43
N ILE A 334 -22.97 -2.28 10.19
CA ILE A 334 -22.18 -1.71 9.11
C ILE A 334 -22.68 -2.19 7.74
N ARG A 335 -23.22 -3.42 7.62
CA ARG A 335 -23.89 -3.91 6.40
C ARG A 335 -25.04 -3.02 5.93
N LYS A 336 -25.75 -2.37 6.86
CA LYS A 336 -26.85 -1.45 6.53
C LYS A 336 -26.38 -0.07 6.09
N MET A 337 -25.09 0.26 6.25
CA MET A 337 -24.58 1.56 5.85
C MET A 337 -24.31 1.60 4.33
N PRO A 338 -24.77 2.64 3.63
CA PRO A 338 -24.62 2.74 2.17
C PRO A 338 -23.15 2.78 1.75
N GLY A 339 -22.86 2.14 0.60
CA GLY A 339 -21.53 2.09 -0.03
C GLY A 339 -20.47 1.27 0.70
N THR A 340 -20.89 0.41 1.61
CA THR A 340 -20.00 -0.56 2.25
C THR A 340 -19.83 -1.81 1.40
N VAL A 341 -18.59 -2.27 1.25
CA VAL A 341 -18.22 -3.41 0.41
C VAL A 341 -17.19 -4.28 1.12
N ASN A 342 -17.12 -5.57 0.74
CA ASN A 342 -16.10 -6.54 1.19
C ASN A 342 -15.97 -6.65 2.73
N ILE A 343 -17.10 -6.94 3.38
CA ILE A 343 -17.20 -7.04 4.84
C ILE A 343 -16.69 -8.40 5.30
N TYR A 344 -15.55 -8.41 5.98
CA TYR A 344 -14.92 -9.65 6.42
C TYR A 344 -14.99 -9.82 7.93
N ASN A 345 -15.72 -10.84 8.39
CA ASN A 345 -15.80 -11.27 9.79
C ASN A 345 -15.08 -12.61 10.03
N PRO A 346 -13.87 -12.64 10.61
CA PRO A 346 -13.17 -13.90 10.89
C PRO A 346 -13.87 -14.80 11.92
N LEU A 347 -14.64 -14.25 12.87
CA LEU A 347 -15.33 -15.02 13.91
C LEU A 347 -16.61 -15.72 13.42
N LYS A 348 -17.06 -15.39 12.20
CA LYS A 348 -18.16 -16.07 11.52
C LYS A 348 -17.69 -17.35 10.82
N LYS A 349 -16.40 -17.47 10.48
CA LYS A 349 -15.85 -18.61 9.75
C LYS A 349 -15.34 -19.68 10.72
N PHE A 350 -15.91 -20.88 10.62
CA PHE A 350 -15.52 -22.06 11.40
C PHE A 350 -14.74 -23.03 10.53
N LYS A 351 -13.79 -23.71 11.17
CA LYS A 351 -13.16 -24.91 10.66
C LYS A 351 -13.84 -26.09 11.32
N ASN A 352 -14.36 -27.01 10.52
CA ASN A 352 -14.75 -28.33 11.01
C ASN A 352 -13.48 -29.11 11.33
N LYS A 353 -13.39 -29.62 12.55
CA LYS A 353 -12.31 -30.48 13.02
C LYS A 353 -12.93 -31.80 13.47
N LEU A 354 -12.48 -32.90 12.87
CA LEU A 354 -12.71 -34.22 13.44
C LEU A 354 -11.74 -34.39 14.60
N GLN A 355 -12.28 -34.55 15.80
CA GLN A 355 -11.53 -34.77 17.02
C GLN A 355 -11.64 -36.23 17.40
N LEU A 356 -10.48 -36.87 17.60
CA LEU A 356 -10.41 -38.22 18.12
C LEU A 356 -10.24 -38.12 19.64
N GLU A 357 -11.27 -38.52 20.37
CA GLU A 357 -11.27 -38.60 21.83
C GLU A 357 -10.88 -40.02 22.22
N VAL A 358 -9.64 -40.20 22.64
CA VAL A 358 -9.13 -41.50 23.07
C VAL A 358 -9.60 -41.78 24.50
N ASP A 359 -10.18 -42.95 24.71
CA ASP A 359 -10.51 -43.46 26.04
C ASP A 359 -9.26 -44.10 26.64
N GLU A 360 -8.57 -43.33 27.49
CA GLU A 360 -7.33 -43.77 28.13
C GLU A 360 -7.52 -45.00 29.03
N LEU A 361 -8.71 -45.16 29.63
CA LEU A 361 -9.03 -46.29 30.50
C LEU A 361 -9.26 -47.57 29.67
N ALA A 362 -10.00 -47.46 28.56
CA ALA A 362 -10.19 -48.58 27.64
C ALA A 362 -8.85 -49.04 27.01
N ALA A 363 -8.00 -48.08 26.61
CA ALA A 363 -6.66 -48.36 26.10
C ALA A 363 -5.77 -49.05 27.14
N ALA A 364 -5.81 -48.61 28.40
CA ALA A 364 -5.06 -49.25 29.48
C ALA A 364 -5.52 -50.69 29.75
N ASN A 365 -6.83 -50.93 29.79
CA ASN A 365 -7.41 -52.26 30.02
C ASN A 365 -7.06 -53.28 28.92
N LEU A 366 -6.96 -52.82 27.67
CA LEU A 366 -6.59 -53.65 26.53
C LEU A 366 -5.08 -53.67 26.26
N ALA A 367 -4.26 -53.10 27.15
CA ALA A 367 -2.81 -53.00 27.04
C ALA A 367 -2.34 -52.35 25.71
N VAL A 368 -3.07 -51.35 25.23
CA VAL A 368 -2.75 -50.58 24.02
C VAL A 368 -2.06 -49.26 24.38
N PRO A 369 -0.80 -49.04 23.96
CA PRO A 369 -0.11 -47.76 24.21
C PRO A 369 -0.75 -46.61 23.41
N LEU A 370 -0.89 -45.43 24.04
CA LEU A 370 -1.41 -44.22 23.38
C LEU A 370 -0.56 -43.81 22.16
N ALA A 371 0.75 -44.06 22.21
CA ALA A 371 1.66 -43.80 21.10
C ALA A 371 1.33 -44.65 19.86
N GLU A 372 0.96 -45.92 20.05
CA GLU A 372 0.55 -46.83 18.98
C GLU A 372 -0.77 -46.36 18.35
N ILE A 373 -1.72 -45.89 19.17
CA ILE A 373 -2.97 -45.30 18.68
C ILE A 373 -2.66 -44.08 17.80
N ALA A 374 -1.84 -43.15 18.28
CA ALA A 374 -1.50 -41.93 17.55
C ALA A 374 -0.74 -42.23 16.24
N GLN A 375 0.21 -43.16 16.27
CA GLN A 375 1.02 -43.53 15.10
C GLN A 375 0.19 -44.23 14.03
N ASN A 376 -0.64 -45.21 14.39
CA ASN A 376 -1.48 -45.92 13.44
C ASN A 376 -2.56 -45.01 12.84
N VAL A 377 -3.15 -44.12 13.65
CA VAL A 377 -4.05 -43.07 13.14
C VAL A 377 -3.34 -42.14 12.17
N ARG A 378 -2.10 -41.72 12.46
CA ARG A 378 -1.31 -40.87 11.57
C ARG A 378 -1.00 -41.56 10.25
N ILE A 379 -0.54 -42.81 10.29
CA ILE A 379 -0.26 -43.63 9.10
C ILE A 379 -1.53 -43.79 8.26
N ALA A 380 -2.66 -44.09 8.90
CA ALA A 380 -3.92 -44.22 8.20
C ALA A 380 -4.37 -42.90 7.58
N VAL A 381 -4.37 -41.78 8.31
CA VAL A 381 -4.99 -40.53 7.85
C VAL A 381 -4.06 -39.71 6.95
N SER A 382 -2.80 -39.53 7.33
CA SER A 382 -1.86 -38.62 6.66
C SER A 382 -0.71 -39.33 5.96
N GLY A 383 -0.58 -40.64 6.16
CA GLY A 383 0.65 -41.36 5.87
C GLY A 383 1.79 -40.99 6.82
N THR A 384 2.83 -41.82 6.82
CA THR A 384 4.10 -41.48 7.47
C THR A 384 5.23 -41.64 6.46
N SER A 385 6.15 -40.68 6.43
CA SER A 385 7.39 -40.85 5.68
C SER A 385 8.21 -41.94 6.38
N VAL A 386 8.63 -42.95 5.62
CA VAL A 386 9.43 -44.08 6.12
C VAL A 386 10.87 -44.04 5.63
N SER A 387 11.13 -43.36 4.51
CA SER A 387 12.46 -43.22 3.91
C SER A 387 12.44 -42.15 2.82
N GLU A 388 13.61 -41.77 2.32
CA GLU A 388 13.78 -40.89 1.16
C GLU A 388 14.38 -41.69 0.01
N PHE A 389 13.73 -41.64 -1.15
CA PHE A 389 14.26 -42.18 -2.39
C PHE A 389 15.04 -41.09 -3.13
N ARG A 390 16.31 -41.34 -3.42
CA ARG A 390 17.13 -40.43 -4.23
C ARG A 390 17.17 -40.93 -5.66
N ASP A 391 16.72 -40.09 -6.60
CA ASP A 391 16.80 -40.42 -8.02
C ASP A 391 18.22 -40.21 -8.61
N GLY A 392 18.38 -40.55 -9.88
CA GLY A 392 19.64 -40.39 -10.61
C GLY A 392 20.08 -38.92 -10.81
N GLN A 393 19.17 -37.95 -10.64
CA GLN A 393 19.45 -36.51 -10.72
C GLN A 393 19.70 -35.88 -9.33
N ARG A 394 19.85 -36.71 -8.28
CA ARG A 394 20.04 -36.30 -6.88
C ARG A 394 18.85 -35.55 -6.28
N GLN A 395 17.65 -35.67 -6.84
CA GLN A 395 16.43 -35.22 -6.18
C GLN A 395 15.98 -36.26 -5.16
N LEU A 396 15.56 -35.78 -3.99
CA LEU A 396 15.06 -36.61 -2.88
C LEU A 396 13.54 -36.60 -2.89
N TYR A 397 12.95 -37.79 -2.83
CA TYR A 397 11.51 -38.03 -2.80
C TYR A 397 11.16 -38.79 -1.52
N ASP A 398 10.29 -38.21 -0.69
CA ASP A 398 9.78 -38.91 0.49
C ASP A 398 8.95 -40.14 0.08
N LEU A 399 9.27 -41.30 0.64
CA LEU A 399 8.48 -42.52 0.54
C LEU A 399 7.48 -42.55 1.71
N TYR A 400 6.19 -42.48 1.38
CA TYR A 400 5.11 -42.53 2.38
C TYR A 400 4.47 -43.92 2.43
N VAL A 401 4.23 -44.41 3.65
CA VAL A 401 3.33 -45.55 3.88
C VAL A 401 1.99 -45.00 4.36
N GLN A 402 0.92 -45.43 3.70
CA GLN A 402 -0.45 -45.05 4.03
C GLN A 402 -1.39 -46.26 3.86
N MET A 403 -2.54 -46.21 4.52
CA MET A 403 -3.57 -47.24 4.36
C MET A 403 -4.11 -47.21 2.92
N GLN A 404 -4.20 -48.38 2.28
CA GLN A 404 -4.74 -48.50 0.93
C GLN A 404 -6.22 -48.09 0.94
N ARG A 405 -6.60 -47.21 0.00
CA ARG A 405 -7.97 -46.75 -0.18
C ARG A 405 -8.31 -46.68 -1.67
N PRO A 406 -9.58 -46.91 -2.05
CA PRO A 406 -10.01 -46.83 -3.45
C PRO A 406 -9.76 -45.46 -4.09
N ASP A 407 -10.04 -44.38 -3.34
CA ASP A 407 -10.05 -43.01 -3.88
C ASP A 407 -9.06 -42.07 -3.17
N ASN A 408 -8.13 -42.60 -2.38
CA ASN A 408 -7.22 -41.84 -1.48
C ASN A 408 -7.90 -40.84 -0.51
N PHE A 409 -9.23 -40.83 -0.45
CA PHE A 409 -10.04 -39.95 0.41
C PHE A 409 -10.28 -40.60 1.78
N VAL A 410 -10.00 -39.86 2.86
CA VAL A 410 -10.24 -40.32 4.24
C VAL A 410 -11.70 -40.06 4.62
N ARG A 411 -12.51 -41.10 4.72
CA ARG A 411 -13.86 -40.97 5.30
C ARG A 411 -13.80 -41.12 6.82
N PRO A 412 -14.68 -40.45 7.58
CA PRO A 412 -14.80 -40.69 9.02
C PRO A 412 -15.03 -42.16 9.37
N SER A 413 -15.74 -42.90 8.51
CA SER A 413 -15.96 -44.35 8.64
C SER A 413 -14.66 -45.16 8.56
N ASP A 414 -13.69 -44.71 7.76
CA ASP A 414 -12.44 -45.43 7.55
C ASP A 414 -11.56 -45.39 8.81
N VAL A 415 -11.70 -44.33 9.62
CA VAL A 415 -11.00 -44.20 10.91
C VAL A 415 -11.51 -45.24 11.91
N ALA A 416 -12.80 -45.60 11.86
CA ALA A 416 -13.36 -46.65 12.72
C ALA A 416 -12.89 -48.07 12.35
N GLN A 417 -12.30 -48.26 11.16
CA GLN A 417 -11.78 -49.53 10.66
C GLN A 417 -10.26 -49.71 10.93
N ILE A 418 -9.63 -48.75 11.60
CA ILE A 418 -8.21 -48.84 11.97
C ILE A 418 -8.06 -49.85 13.09
N TYR A 419 -7.13 -50.79 12.95
CA TYR A 419 -6.73 -51.70 14.01
C TYR A 419 -5.40 -51.24 14.62
N VAL A 420 -5.32 -51.27 15.95
CA VAL A 420 -4.13 -50.88 16.71
C VAL A 420 -3.58 -52.13 17.42
N PRO A 421 -2.28 -52.43 17.31
CA PRO A 421 -1.68 -53.55 18.01
C PRO A 421 -1.59 -53.27 19.51
N ALA A 422 -2.13 -54.18 20.31
CA ALA A 422 -1.90 -54.24 21.75
C ALA A 422 -0.55 -54.87 22.07
N ARG A 423 0.01 -54.61 23.26
CA ARG A 423 1.23 -55.28 23.74
C ARG A 423 1.10 -56.81 23.83
N THR A 424 -0.14 -57.28 23.91
CA THR A 424 -0.50 -58.71 23.92
C THR A 424 -0.44 -59.35 22.52
N GLY A 425 -0.19 -58.57 21.46
CA GLY A 425 -0.18 -59.03 20.06
C GLY A 425 -1.56 -59.07 19.41
N GLN A 426 -2.64 -58.78 20.15
CA GLN A 426 -3.99 -58.68 19.60
C GLN A 426 -4.20 -57.36 18.85
N LEU A 427 -4.93 -57.41 17.74
CA LEU A 427 -5.34 -56.24 16.99
C LEU A 427 -6.69 -55.74 17.50
N VAL A 428 -6.70 -54.55 18.11
CA VAL A 428 -7.90 -53.95 18.69
C VAL A 428 -8.44 -52.88 17.73
N PRO A 429 -9.75 -52.90 17.36
CA PRO A 429 -10.32 -51.87 16.51
C PRO A 429 -10.36 -50.52 17.24
N LEU A 430 -10.00 -49.43 16.56
CA LEU A 430 -9.94 -48.08 17.10
C LEU A 430 -11.29 -47.60 17.64
N SER A 431 -12.39 -48.12 17.11
CA SER A 431 -13.75 -47.84 17.58
C SER A 431 -14.02 -48.25 19.04
N GLN A 432 -13.25 -49.20 19.59
CA GLN A 432 -13.31 -49.59 21.01
C GLN A 432 -12.41 -48.73 21.91
N LEU A 433 -11.45 -48.03 21.31
CA LEU A 433 -10.41 -47.27 22.03
C LEU A 433 -10.63 -45.76 21.96
N ALA A 434 -11.40 -45.28 20.98
CA ALA A 434 -11.59 -43.87 20.75
C ALA A 434 -12.93 -43.57 20.08
N ARG A 435 -13.46 -42.37 20.38
CA ARG A 435 -14.67 -41.83 19.78
C ARG A 435 -14.32 -40.66 18.86
N LEU A 436 -14.94 -40.64 17.68
CA LEU A 436 -14.87 -39.50 16.78
C LEU A 436 -15.97 -38.50 17.13
N SER A 437 -15.58 -37.26 17.43
CA SER A 437 -16.49 -36.14 17.62
C SER A 437 -16.22 -35.04 16.59
N LEU A 438 -17.28 -34.38 16.12
CA LEU A 438 -17.15 -33.23 15.22
C LEU A 438 -17.13 -31.95 16.06
N ALA A 439 -16.00 -31.24 16.04
CA ALA A 439 -15.83 -29.98 16.72
C ALA A 439 -15.73 -28.82 15.71
N MET A 440 -16.38 -27.69 16.01
CA MET A 440 -16.24 -26.46 15.24
C MET A 440 -15.27 -25.51 15.94
N VAL A 441 -14.16 -25.17 15.28
CA VAL A 441 -13.13 -24.28 15.83
C VAL A 441 -13.07 -23.00 14.99
N PRO A 442 -13.01 -21.79 15.59
CA PRO A 442 -12.90 -20.56 14.82
C PRO A 442 -11.57 -20.50 14.03
N LYS A 443 -11.63 -20.00 12.78
CA LYS A 443 -10.52 -19.99 11.80
C LYS A 443 -9.24 -19.28 12.29
N LYS A 444 -9.35 -18.30 13.19
CA LYS A 444 -8.20 -17.52 13.68
C LYS A 444 -8.51 -16.91 15.04
N SER A 445 -8.05 -17.53 16.14
CA SER A 445 -7.82 -16.78 17.38
C SER A 445 -6.39 -16.25 17.31
N THR A 446 -6.20 -14.99 16.93
CA THR A 446 -4.87 -14.37 17.05
C THR A 446 -4.60 -14.12 18.53
N THR A 447 -4.10 -15.13 19.20
CA THR A 447 -3.52 -14.97 20.52
C THR A 447 -2.18 -14.29 20.31
N THR A 448 -2.14 -12.95 20.29
CA THR A 448 -0.87 -12.24 20.39
C THR A 448 -0.30 -12.56 21.78
N SER A 449 0.64 -13.50 21.81
CA SER A 449 1.53 -13.73 22.94
C SER A 449 2.42 -12.51 23.10
N SER A 450 2.71 -12.14 24.35
CA SER A 450 3.50 -10.99 24.75
C SER A 450 2.84 -9.64 24.45
N ALA A 451 2.08 -9.17 25.43
CA ALA A 451 2.10 -7.75 25.74
C ALA A 451 3.56 -7.36 25.99
N ALA A 452 4.14 -6.49 25.15
CA ALA A 452 5.22 -5.65 25.62
C ALA A 452 4.72 -4.96 26.91
N PRO A 453 5.53 -4.89 27.99
CA PRO A 453 5.06 -4.38 29.26
C PRO A 453 4.78 -2.88 29.10
N LEU A 454 3.52 -2.54 28.82
CA LEU A 454 3.01 -1.22 29.15
C LEU A 454 2.91 -1.14 30.67
N PRO A 455 3.25 0.00 31.29
CA PRO A 455 3.22 0.15 32.74
C PRO A 455 1.79 -0.14 33.22
N SER A 456 1.67 -1.19 34.03
CA SER A 456 0.57 -1.47 34.96
C SER A 456 -0.79 -0.85 34.62
N MET A 457 -1.67 -1.59 33.92
CA MET A 457 -3.06 -1.86 34.32
C MET A 457 -3.88 -2.48 33.18
N LEU A 458 -4.48 -3.63 33.50
CA LEU A 458 -5.63 -4.32 32.85
C LEU A 458 -5.46 -4.90 31.42
N MET A 459 -5.41 -6.24 31.41
CA MET A 459 -5.31 -7.20 30.29
C MET A 459 -6.58 -7.35 29.44
N TRP A 460 -6.54 -7.18 28.10
CA TRP A 460 -7.55 -7.75 27.18
C TRP A 460 -6.94 -8.18 25.83
N ARG A 461 -7.32 -9.38 25.32
CA ARG A 461 -6.84 -10.02 24.07
C ARG A 461 -7.73 -9.67 22.85
N ARG A 462 -7.18 -9.78 21.63
CA ARG A 462 -7.49 -8.96 20.44
C ARG A 462 -7.99 -9.79 19.24
N ALA A 463 -9.03 -9.33 18.53
CA ALA A 463 -9.39 -9.81 17.19
C ALA A 463 -9.85 -8.65 16.28
N SER A 464 -9.36 -8.61 15.03
CA SER A 464 -9.56 -7.51 14.07
C SER A 464 -10.52 -7.87 12.95
N MET A 465 -11.40 -6.93 12.59
CA MET A 465 -12.40 -7.05 11.54
C MET A 465 -12.41 -5.79 10.67
N TRP A 466 -12.65 -5.92 9.37
CA TRP A 466 -12.28 -4.92 8.36
C TRP A 466 -13.49 -4.38 7.59
N MET A 467 -13.44 -3.12 7.15
CA MET A 467 -14.45 -2.47 6.32
C MET A 467 -13.90 -1.24 5.55
N LYS A 468 -14.73 -0.66 4.67
CA LYS A 468 -14.50 0.60 3.93
C LYS A 468 -15.82 1.39 3.99
N ARG A 469 -15.79 2.70 4.26
CA ARG A 469 -16.98 3.59 4.28
C ARG A 469 -16.95 4.55 3.10
N PRO A 470 -18.12 5.02 2.66
CA PRO A 470 -18.28 6.35 2.12
C PRO A 470 -19.11 7.27 3.04
N SER A 471 -18.74 8.52 2.90
CA SER A 471 -19.32 9.81 3.30
C SER A 471 -20.86 9.94 3.24
N LYS A 472 -21.45 10.37 4.37
CA LYS A 472 -22.36 11.53 4.61
C LYS A 472 -23.55 11.22 5.52
N SER A 473 -23.68 12.06 6.56
CA SER A 473 -24.83 12.15 7.46
C SER A 473 -25.56 13.48 7.24
N LEU A 474 -26.85 13.36 6.87
CA LEU A 474 -28.06 14.10 7.32
C LEU A 474 -28.09 15.65 7.27
N PRO A 475 -29.31 16.19 7.13
CA PRO A 475 -29.90 16.81 8.32
C PRO A 475 -31.31 16.32 8.69
N ASN A 476 -31.57 16.52 9.98
CA ASN A 476 -32.77 16.32 10.82
C ASN A 476 -33.08 14.90 11.29
#